data_AF-A0A847CSH2-F1
#
_entry.id   AF-A0A847CSH2-F1
#
_cell.length_a   1.000
_cell.length_b   1.000
_cell.length_c   1.000
_cell.angle_alpha   90.00
_cell.angle_beta   90.00
_cell.angle_gamma   90.00
#
_symmetry.space_group_name_H-M   'P 1'
#
loop_
_entity.id
_entity.type
_entity.pdbx_description
1 polymer ?
#
loop_
_entity_poly.entity_id
_entity_poly.type
_entity_poly.pdbx_seq_one_letter_code
_entity_poly.pdbx_strand_id
1 'polypeptide(L)'
;EDDFSALTHVVDAIVNKFVFEGIDKDGDFLYRIKLLLPMELAFELNSDVFEKMSDRQMTDFKEKAEKLQSDLNDVENETDEHKKYKKLQKIFGEDFEVPEEDKTAKKQYNYIPSSSSSGME
;
A
#
# COMPACT_ATOMS: atom_id res chain seq x y z
N GLU A 1 11.89 9.15 -7.20
CA GLU A 1 11.15 8.05 -6.55
C GLU A 1 10.59 7.18 -7.65
N ASP A 2 10.56 5.86 -7.46
CA ASP A 2 9.82 4.97 -8.35
C ASP A 2 8.32 5.02 -8.00
N ASP A 3 7.48 4.62 -8.96
CA ASP A 3 6.03 4.72 -8.85
C ASP A 3 5.45 3.86 -7.71
N PHE A 4 6.09 2.74 -7.39
CA PHE A 4 5.64 1.86 -6.31
C PHE A 4 5.87 2.52 -4.94
N SER A 5 7.07 3.05 -4.69
CA SER A 5 7.36 3.83 -3.48
C SER A 5 6.42 5.02 -3.33
N ALA A 6 6.15 5.74 -4.43
CA ALA A 6 5.22 6.87 -4.42
C ALA A 6 3.79 6.45 -4.04
N LEU A 7 3.30 5.33 -4.58
CA LEU A 7 2.00 4.80 -4.22
C LEU A 7 1.93 4.40 -2.74
N THR A 8 2.94 3.70 -2.23
CA THR A 8 3.01 3.30 -0.81
C THR A 8 2.94 4.52 0.10
N HIS A 9 3.71 5.57 -0.19
CA HIS A 9 3.66 6.83 0.56
C HIS A 9 2.28 7.51 0.52
N VAL A 10 1.60 7.49 -0.63
CA VAL A 10 0.24 8.05 -0.74
C VAL A 10 -0.75 7.26 0.12
N VAL A 11 -0.69 5.93 0.08
CA VAL A 11 -1.56 5.07 0.89
C VAL A 11 -1.29 5.27 2.38
N ASP A 12 -0.01 5.33 2.79
CA ASP A 12 0.38 5.63 4.17
C ASP A 12 -0.16 6.98 4.62
N ALA A 13 -0.05 8.02 3.78
CA ALA A 13 -0.56 9.34 4.09
C ALA A 13 -2.10 9.35 4.24
N ILE A 14 -2.82 8.53 3.48
CA ILE A 14 -4.28 8.37 3.60
C ILE A 14 -4.63 7.68 4.92
N VAL A 15 -4.02 6.53 5.22
CA VAL A 15 -4.28 5.76 6.45
C VAL A 15 -4.02 6.62 7.70
N ASN A 16 -2.92 7.38 7.72
CA ASN A 16 -2.56 8.24 8.84
C ASN A 16 -3.45 9.47 9.02
N LYS A 17 -4.36 9.77 8.09
CA LYS A 17 -5.32 10.87 8.22
C LYS A 17 -6.61 10.48 8.94
N PHE A 18 -6.86 9.19 9.14
CA PHE A 18 -8.03 8.76 9.88
C PHE A 18 -7.85 9.03 11.39
N VAL A 19 -8.89 9.58 11.99
CA VAL A 19 -8.98 9.84 13.42
C VAL A 19 -10.14 9.08 14.02
N PHE A 20 -9.97 8.66 15.27
CA PHE A 20 -11.03 8.06 16.05
C PHE A 20 -12.16 9.09 16.28
N GLU A 21 -13.39 8.72 15.94
CA GLU A 21 -14.58 9.58 16.07
C GLU A 21 -15.44 9.15 17.26
N GLY A 22 -15.54 7.85 17.55
CA GLY A 22 -16.37 7.36 18.64
C GLY A 22 -16.60 5.86 18.60
N ILE A 23 -17.55 5.40 19.41
CA ILE A 23 -17.98 3.99 19.45
C ILE A 23 -19.45 3.95 19.04
N ASP A 24 -19.80 3.00 18.18
CA ASP A 24 -21.19 2.82 17.78
C ASP A 24 -22.02 2.06 18.83
N LYS A 25 -23.30 1.84 18.53
CA LYS A 25 -24.24 1.16 19.45
C LYS A 25 -23.89 -0.31 19.72
N ASP A 26 -23.15 -0.94 18.83
CA ASP A 26 -22.78 -2.35 18.86
C ASP A 26 -21.40 -2.54 19.54
N GLY A 27 -20.68 -1.43 19.80
CA GLY A 27 -19.40 -1.40 20.48
C GLY A 27 -18.21 -1.24 19.52
N ASP A 28 -18.46 -1.01 18.23
CA ASP A 28 -17.42 -0.91 17.23
C ASP A 28 -16.79 0.48 17.19
N PHE A 29 -15.47 0.54 17.03
CA PHE A 29 -14.75 1.81 16.90
C PHE A 29 -15.02 2.45 15.53
N LEU A 30 -15.46 3.70 15.54
CA LEU A 30 -15.73 4.50 14.36
C LEU A 30 -14.57 5.46 14.08
N TYR A 31 -14.21 5.58 12.81
CA TYR A 31 -13.13 6.44 12.34
C TYR A 31 -13.59 7.36 11.22
N ARG A 32 -13.00 8.57 11.16
CA ARG A 32 -13.24 9.54 10.09
C ARG A 32 -11.94 10.13 9.55
N ILE A 33 -11.91 10.40 8.25
CA ILE A 33 -10.96 11.28 7.57
C ILE A 33 -11.66 12.59 7.25
N LYS A 34 -10.97 13.73 7.41
CA LYS A 34 -11.52 15.06 7.07
C LYS A 34 -10.63 15.74 6.03
N LEU A 35 -11.27 16.33 5.03
CA LEU A 35 -10.65 17.17 4.02
C LEU A 35 -11.60 18.34 3.73
N LEU A 36 -11.36 19.45 4.44
CA LEU A 36 -12.15 20.67 4.30
C LEU A 36 -11.95 21.30 2.93
N LEU A 37 -13.04 21.74 2.33
CA LEU A 37 -13.05 22.41 1.04
C LEU A 37 -12.58 23.88 1.18
N PRO A 38 -11.88 24.42 0.17
CA PRO A 38 -11.37 25.79 0.20
C PRO A 38 -12.50 26.81 0.19
N MET A 39 -12.44 27.77 1.11
CA MET A 39 -13.45 28.83 1.22
C MET A 39 -13.45 29.74 -0.03
N GLU A 40 -12.31 29.87 -0.69
CA GLU A 40 -12.10 30.70 -1.88
C GLU A 40 -12.97 30.27 -3.07
N LEU A 41 -13.45 29.02 -3.07
CA LEU A 41 -14.34 28.48 -4.11
C LEU A 41 -15.82 28.61 -3.74
N ALA A 42 -16.16 29.45 -2.75
CA ALA A 42 -17.53 29.74 -2.32
C ALA A 42 -18.33 28.51 -1.84
N PHE A 43 -17.65 27.51 -1.26
CA PHE A 43 -18.28 26.43 -0.50
C PHE A 43 -18.84 26.92 0.83
N GLU A 44 -19.75 26.15 1.43
CA GLU A 44 -20.27 26.45 2.77
C GLU A 44 -19.15 26.33 3.82
N LEU A 45 -19.33 27.02 4.95
CA LEU A 45 -18.36 26.99 6.04
C LEU A 45 -18.22 25.55 6.56
N ASN A 46 -16.97 25.06 6.64
CA ASN A 46 -16.64 23.70 7.07
C ASN A 46 -17.18 22.59 6.17
N SER A 47 -17.50 22.86 4.89
CA SER A 47 -17.78 21.79 3.94
C SER A 47 -16.60 20.83 3.86
N ASP A 48 -16.90 19.53 3.95
CA ASP A 48 -15.92 18.45 3.96
C ASP A 48 -16.16 17.52 2.77
N VAL A 49 -15.10 17.09 2.10
CA VAL A 49 -15.21 16.18 0.93
C VAL A 49 -15.96 14.88 1.28
N PHE A 50 -15.86 14.42 2.52
CA PHE A 50 -16.46 13.18 3.01
C PHE A 50 -17.73 13.42 3.83
N GLU A 51 -18.32 14.61 3.81
CA GLU A 51 -19.50 14.96 4.64
C GLU A 51 -20.69 14.01 4.43
N LYS A 52 -20.84 13.46 3.21
CA LYS A 52 -21.94 12.55 2.83
C LYS A 52 -21.70 11.09 3.20
N MET A 53 -20.50 10.74 3.66
CA MET A 53 -20.21 9.40 4.14
C MET A 53 -20.63 9.28 5.61
N SER A 54 -21.37 8.21 5.91
CA SER A 54 -21.65 7.81 7.28
C SER A 54 -20.39 7.31 7.99
N ASP A 55 -20.36 7.37 9.32
CA ASP A 55 -19.20 6.89 10.11
C ASP A 55 -18.83 5.44 9.80
N ARG A 56 -19.83 4.59 9.54
CA ARG A 56 -19.61 3.19 9.15
C ARG A 56 -18.95 3.08 7.78
N GLN A 57 -19.42 3.82 6.79
CA GLN A 57 -18.78 3.84 5.46
C GLN A 57 -17.34 4.38 5.52
N MET A 58 -17.06 5.35 6.41
CA MET A 58 -15.70 5.88 6.59
C MET A 58 -14.79 4.90 7.33
N THR A 59 -15.35 4.13 8.26
CA THR A 59 -14.64 3.05 8.94
C THR A 59 -14.32 1.92 7.95
N ASP A 60 -15.29 1.47 7.15
CA ASP A 60 -15.06 0.51 6.05
C ASP A 60 -14.00 1.02 5.06
N PHE A 61 -13.99 2.33 4.78
CA PHE A 61 -12.98 2.94 3.92
C PHE A 61 -11.59 2.86 4.56
N LYS A 62 -11.46 3.18 5.85
CA LYS A 62 -10.21 3.02 6.60
C LYS A 62 -9.70 1.58 6.52
N GLU A 63 -10.55 0.60 6.80
CA GLU A 63 -10.17 -0.82 6.78
C GLU A 63 -9.66 -1.26 5.41
N LYS A 64 -10.30 -0.79 4.32
CA LYS A 64 -9.82 -1.06 2.95
C LYS A 64 -8.49 -0.39 2.66
N ALA A 65 -8.27 0.83 3.14
CA ALA A 65 -7.00 1.54 2.98
C ALA A 65 -5.86 0.86 3.77
N GLU A 66 -6.12 0.43 5.01
CA GLU A 66 -5.18 -0.34 5.83
C GLU A 66 -4.87 -1.71 5.21
N LYS A 67 -5.88 -2.38 4.64
CA LYS A 67 -5.66 -3.61 3.90
C LYS A 67 -4.75 -3.38 2.70
N LEU A 68 -5.00 -2.33 1.91
CA LEU A 68 -4.14 -1.98 0.77
C LEU A 68 -2.70 -1.68 1.24
N GLN A 69 -2.53 -0.92 2.32
CA GLN A 69 -1.23 -0.65 2.93
C GLN A 69 -0.49 -1.94 3.29
N SER A 70 -1.18 -2.86 3.97
CA SER A 70 -0.62 -4.16 4.34
C SER A 70 -0.23 -4.98 3.11
N ASP A 71 -1.08 -5.03 2.08
CA ASP A 71 -0.81 -5.77 0.85
C ASP A 71 0.40 -5.18 0.09
N LEU A 72 0.57 -3.86 0.08
CA LEU A 72 1.74 -3.19 -0.51
C LEU A 72 3.02 -3.47 0.29
N ASN A 73 2.97 -3.43 1.62
CA ASN A 73 4.10 -3.80 2.46
C ASN A 73 4.52 -5.27 2.25
N ASP A 74 3.56 -6.16 2.01
CA ASP A 74 3.82 -7.56 1.66
C ASP A 74 4.51 -7.73 0.29
N VAL A 75 4.30 -6.80 -0.64
CA VAL A 75 5.01 -6.75 -1.94
C VAL A 75 6.43 -6.21 -1.75
N GLU A 76 6.59 -5.13 -0.97
CA GLU A 76 7.89 -4.53 -0.63
C GLU A 76 8.84 -5.58 -0.05
N ASN A 77 8.35 -6.37 0.92
CA ASN A 77 9.09 -7.41 1.64
C ASN A 77 9.34 -8.70 0.84
N GLU A 78 8.68 -8.90 -0.30
CA GLU A 78 8.98 -10.04 -1.17
C GLU A 78 10.35 -9.84 -1.84
N THR A 79 11.12 -10.91 -2.04
CA THR A 79 12.46 -10.82 -2.64
C THR A 79 12.49 -11.29 -4.09
N ASP A 80 11.54 -12.15 -4.45
CA ASP A 80 11.36 -12.67 -5.80
C ASP A 80 10.55 -11.67 -6.64
N GLU A 81 11.18 -11.14 -7.69
CA GLU A 81 10.58 -10.13 -8.57
C GLU A 81 9.31 -10.64 -9.25
N HIS A 82 9.28 -11.89 -9.71
CA HIS A 82 8.10 -12.46 -10.35
C HIS A 82 6.94 -12.63 -9.37
N LYS A 83 7.24 -13.00 -8.12
CA LYS A 83 6.24 -13.04 -7.05
C LYS A 83 5.73 -11.64 -6.69
N LYS A 84 6.56 -10.59 -6.74
CA LYS A 84 6.10 -9.19 -6.57
C LYS A 84 5.02 -8.85 -7.59
N TYR A 85 5.27 -9.11 -8.88
CA TYR A 85 4.29 -8.85 -9.94
C TYR A 85 2.99 -9.64 -9.72
N LYS A 86 3.07 -10.92 -9.33
CA LYS A 86 1.87 -11.73 -9.00
C LYS A 86 1.07 -11.16 -7.81
N LYS A 87 1.75 -10.67 -6.77
CA LYS A 87 1.09 -10.01 -5.63
C LYS A 87 0.42 -8.70 -6.06
N LEU A 88 1.09 -7.88 -6.88
CA LEU A 88 0.51 -6.65 -7.42
C LEU A 88 -0.71 -6.94 -8.32
N GLN A 89 -0.65 -7.97 -9.15
CA GLN A 89 -1.79 -8.41 -9.95
C GLN A 89 -2.99 -8.83 -9.08
N LYS A 90 -2.75 -9.47 -7.93
CA LYS A 90 -3.82 -9.78 -6.98
C LYS A 90 -4.47 -8.52 -6.37
N ILE A 91 -3.72 -7.43 -6.23
CA ILE A 91 -4.21 -6.15 -5.69
C ILE A 91 -4.99 -5.37 -6.74
N PHE A 92 -4.42 -5.22 -7.95
CA PHE A 92 -4.97 -4.35 -9.00
C PHE A 92 -5.87 -5.08 -10.01
N GLY A 93 -5.88 -6.41 -10.00
CA GLY A 93 -6.64 -7.23 -10.91
C GLY A 93 -5.85 -7.69 -12.14
N GLU A 94 -6.54 -8.40 -13.02
CA GLU A 94 -5.94 -9.09 -14.18
C GLU A 94 -5.32 -8.13 -15.21
N ASP A 95 -5.76 -6.87 -15.24
CA ASP A 95 -5.22 -5.81 -16.09
C ASP A 95 -3.78 -5.40 -15.73
N PHE A 96 -3.30 -5.79 -14.54
CA PHE A 96 -1.91 -5.59 -14.16
C PHE A 96 -1.04 -6.72 -14.73
N GLU A 97 -0.23 -6.38 -15.72
CA GLU A 97 0.60 -7.35 -16.45
C GLU A 97 1.69 -7.98 -15.56
N VAL A 98 1.83 -9.30 -15.64
CA VAL A 98 2.93 -10.05 -15.03
C VAL A 98 3.92 -10.43 -16.13
N PRO A 99 5.17 -9.94 -16.10
CA PRO A 99 6.17 -10.31 -17.10
C PRO A 99 6.50 -11.80 -17.04
N GLU A 100 6.77 -12.40 -18.20
CA GLU A 100 7.27 -13.79 -18.31
C GLU A 100 8.56 -14.00 -17.49
N GLU A 101 8.67 -15.15 -16.81
CA GLU A 101 9.74 -15.46 -15.83
C GLU A 101 11.17 -15.28 -16.39
N ASP A 102 11.37 -15.51 -17.68
CA ASP A 102 12.67 -15.39 -18.36
C ASP A 102 13.20 -13.95 -18.42
N LYS A 103 12.34 -12.94 -18.28
CA LYS A 103 12.72 -11.52 -18.37
C LYS A 103 13.03 -10.88 -17.01
N THR A 104 12.55 -11.46 -15.92
CA THR A 104 12.68 -10.92 -14.55
C THR A 104 13.71 -11.65 -13.69
N ALA A 105 14.16 -12.84 -14.11
CA ALA A 105 15.23 -13.52 -13.40
C ALA A 105 16.56 -12.76 -13.53
N LYS A 106 17.04 -12.14 -12.44
CA LYS A 106 18.41 -11.63 -12.38
C LYS A 106 19.36 -12.79 -12.67
N LYS A 107 20.22 -12.63 -13.68
CA LYS A 107 21.22 -13.62 -14.09
C LYS A 107 22.11 -13.97 -12.89
N GLN A 108 21.84 -15.11 -12.25
CA GLN A 108 22.72 -15.65 -11.22
C GLN A 108 23.97 -16.17 -11.91
N TYR A 109 25.10 -15.49 -11.71
CA TYR A 109 26.39 -16.05 -12.10
C TYR A 109 26.72 -17.15 -11.10
N ASN A 110 26.99 -18.36 -11.59
CA ASN A 110 27.65 -19.40 -10.80
C ASN A 110 29.02 -18.86 -10.39
N TYR A 111 29.10 -18.26 -9.21
CA TYR A 111 30.34 -17.83 -8.62
C TYR A 111 31.11 -19.07 -8.19
N ILE A 112 32.06 -19.48 -9.02
CA ILE A 112 33.07 -20.46 -8.63
C ILE A 112 34.12 -19.66 -7.84
N PRO A 113 34.21 -19.81 -6.51
CA PRO A 113 35.30 -19.18 -5.76
C PRO A 113 36.63 -19.68 -6.34
N SER A 114 37.57 -18.77 -6.59
CA SER A 114 38.91 -19.17 -7.01
C SER A 114 39.53 -20.06 -5.94
N SER A 115 39.72 -21.33 -6.25
CA SER A 115 40.43 -22.27 -5.40
C SER A 115 41.88 -21.81 -5.21
N SER A 116 42.22 -21.26 -4.05
CA SER A 116 43.57 -21.13 -3.49
C SER A 116 43.42 -20.60 -2.05
N SER A 117 43.96 -21.18 -0.97
CA SER A 117 45.17 -21.99 -0.81
C SER A 117 44.96 -23.06 0.26
N SER A 118 45.63 -24.19 0.03
CA SER A 118 45.84 -25.35 0.88
C SER A 118 46.04 -25.03 2.36
N GLY A 119 45.53 -25.93 3.21
CA GLY A 119 45.97 -26.01 4.60
C GLY A 119 47.48 -26.16 4.66
N MET A 120 48.12 -25.29 5.42
CA MET A 120 49.44 -25.52 5.97
C MET A 120 49.23 -25.82 7.45
N GLU A 121 49.59 -27.04 7.84
CA GLU A 121 49.86 -27.46 9.22
C GLU A 121 51.02 -26.66 9.83
#